data_AF-A0A2V6LF90-F1
#
_entry.id   AF-A0A2V6LF90-F1
#
_cell.length_a   1.000
_cell.length_b   1.000
_cell.length_c   1.000
_cell.angle_alpha   90.00
_cell.angle_beta   90.00
_cell.angle_gamma   90.00
#
_symmetry.space_group_name_H-M   'P 1'
#
loop_
_entity.id
_entity.type
_entity.pdbx_description
1 polymer ?
#
loop_
_entity_poly.entity_id
_entity_poly.type
_entity_poly.pdbx_seq_one_letter_code
_entity_poly.pdbx_strand_id
1 'polypeptide(L)'
;MGGRLTFPNNVYFQMAPVLYNYTGNGDTFNVHFQGGSPYLTNSASLAQNQTGINSLLVLEVPMEVGWKLWDLPMRIFSDFAVNFEADDRADAAGQAGHGSQRYAYLAGLSVGQLKEKGDWQVDIWYQHADQFSLDPNLIDDDIFNAQLNLQGVAVQATYNLTAAVNVALTYAHGWWYNHNLGTGGVPSQATGINPTTEYNWVTADLNVKF
;
A
#
# COMPACT_ATOMS: atom_id res chain seq x y z
N MET A 1 9.46 -5.88 -16.84
CA MET A 1 9.00 -5.60 -18.21
C MET A 1 7.49 -5.56 -18.19
N GLY A 2 6.83 -4.59 -18.83
CA GLY A 2 5.37 -4.47 -18.85
C GLY A 2 4.77 -4.68 -20.24
N GLY A 3 3.55 -5.18 -20.30
CA GLY A 3 2.81 -5.40 -21.55
C GLY A 3 1.52 -4.60 -21.56
N ARG A 4 1.21 -3.97 -22.71
CA ARG A 4 -0.07 -3.27 -22.95
C ARG A 4 -0.81 -3.94 -24.11
N LEU A 5 -2.04 -4.33 -23.88
CA LEU A 5 -2.97 -4.81 -24.91
C LEU A 5 -4.09 -3.79 -25.10
N THR A 6 -4.43 -3.50 -26.35
CA THR A 6 -5.55 -2.61 -26.70
C THR A 6 -6.54 -3.41 -27.53
N PHE A 7 -7.80 -3.41 -27.11
CA PHE A 7 -8.89 -4.13 -27.76
C PHE A 7 -9.78 -3.15 -28.53
N PRO A 8 -10.57 -3.62 -29.51
CA PRO A 8 -11.61 -2.80 -30.15
C PRO A 8 -12.53 -2.14 -29.11
N ASN A 9 -13.08 -0.96 -29.41
CA ASN A 9 -13.97 -0.16 -28.55
C ASN A 9 -13.30 0.51 -27.32
N ASN A 10 -12.05 0.93 -27.46
CA ASN A 10 -11.32 1.76 -26.46
C ASN A 10 -11.12 1.07 -25.10
N VAL A 11 -11.04 -0.26 -25.06
CA VAL A 11 -10.62 -1.01 -23.88
C VAL A 11 -9.11 -1.26 -23.95
N TYR A 12 -8.38 -1.02 -22.87
CA TYR A 12 -6.99 -1.41 -22.74
C TYR A 12 -6.75 -2.20 -21.46
N PHE A 13 -5.71 -3.03 -21.50
CA PHE A 13 -5.19 -3.77 -20.37
C PHE A 13 -3.67 -3.57 -20.28
N GLN A 14 -3.16 -3.36 -19.08
CA GLN A 14 -1.73 -3.22 -18.80
C GLN A 14 -1.36 -4.04 -17.57
N MET A 15 -0.17 -4.63 -17.60
CA MET A 15 0.45 -5.24 -16.42
C MET A 15 1.97 -5.10 -16.47
N ALA A 16 2.61 -4.98 -15.32
CA ALA A 16 4.06 -4.81 -15.24
C ALA A 16 4.67 -5.58 -14.05
N PRO A 17 4.81 -6.91 -14.15
CA PRO A 17 5.37 -7.70 -13.06
C PRO A 17 6.83 -7.34 -12.78
N VAL A 18 7.17 -7.29 -11.50
CA VAL A 18 8.51 -7.06 -10.97
C VAL A 18 8.80 -8.13 -9.92
N LEU A 19 10.00 -8.72 -9.99
CA LEU A 19 10.52 -9.62 -8.97
C LEU A 19 11.76 -8.96 -8.38
N TYR A 20 11.77 -8.78 -7.06
CA TYR A 20 12.92 -8.22 -6.35
C TYR A 20 13.26 -9.05 -5.12
N ASN A 21 14.53 -8.98 -4.71
CA ASN A 21 15.05 -9.73 -3.58
C ASN A 21 15.92 -8.84 -2.71
N TYR A 22 15.72 -8.91 -1.40
CA TYR A 22 16.61 -8.30 -0.40
C TYR A 22 17.46 -9.37 0.27
N THR A 23 18.75 -9.40 -0.06
CA THR A 23 19.71 -10.37 0.49
C THR A 23 20.41 -9.88 1.77
N GLY A 24 19.86 -8.86 2.43
CA GLY A 24 20.43 -8.32 3.66
C GLY A 24 20.19 -9.26 4.85
N ASN A 25 21.26 -9.76 5.46
CA ASN A 25 21.20 -10.52 6.72
C ASN A 25 22.23 -9.90 7.67
N GLY A 26 21.75 -9.25 8.75
CA GLY A 26 22.41 -8.08 9.33
C GLY A 26 23.67 -8.32 10.16
N ASP A 27 24.49 -7.26 10.28
CA ASP A 27 25.31 -6.95 11.47
C ASP A 27 25.41 -5.43 11.75
N THR A 28 24.88 -4.56 10.87
CA THR A 28 24.43 -3.16 11.11
C THR A 28 23.50 -2.73 9.96
N PHE A 29 22.47 -1.91 10.24
CA PHE A 29 21.07 -1.92 9.66
C PHE A 29 20.10 -2.93 10.32
N ASN A 30 20.57 -3.50 11.44
CA ASN A 30 19.95 -3.93 12.69
C ASN A 30 18.65 -4.77 12.72
N VAL A 31 18.89 -6.06 12.94
CA VAL A 31 18.01 -7.18 13.33
C VAL A 31 16.87 -7.52 12.37
N HIS A 32 16.39 -8.76 12.43
CA HIS A 32 15.27 -9.20 11.61
C HIS A 32 14.04 -8.33 11.90
N PHE A 33 13.24 -8.06 10.87
CA PHE A 33 11.98 -7.36 11.02
C PHE A 33 11.09 -8.10 12.03
N GLN A 34 10.52 -7.36 12.98
CA GLN A 34 9.64 -7.92 14.01
C GLN A 34 8.22 -7.38 13.91
N GLY A 35 8.04 -6.14 13.44
CA GLY A 35 6.72 -5.56 13.23
C GLY A 35 5.95 -5.17 14.50
N GLY A 36 6.55 -5.31 15.68
CA GLY A 36 5.91 -5.06 16.98
C GLY A 36 5.09 -6.25 17.50
N SER A 37 4.43 -6.05 18.65
CA SER A 37 3.65 -7.08 19.32
C SER A 37 2.52 -6.49 20.16
N PRO A 38 1.27 -7.01 20.03
CA PRO A 38 0.14 -6.58 20.86
C PRO A 38 0.24 -7.03 22.32
N TYR A 39 1.15 -7.95 22.64
CA TYR A 39 1.35 -8.48 23.99
C TYR A 39 2.34 -7.66 24.82
N LEU A 40 2.94 -6.62 24.22
CA LEU A 40 3.89 -5.73 24.88
C LEU A 40 3.23 -4.38 25.18
N THR A 41 3.86 -3.60 26.06
CA THR A 41 3.51 -2.18 26.18
C THR A 41 3.81 -1.48 24.85
N ASN A 42 3.08 -0.42 24.52
CA ASN A 42 3.28 0.33 23.28
C ASN A 42 4.75 0.72 23.06
N SER A 43 5.41 1.22 24.11
CA SER A 43 6.83 1.59 24.05
C SER A 43 7.77 0.41 23.77
N ALA A 44 7.49 -0.78 24.34
CA ALA A 44 8.31 -1.96 24.10
C ALA A 44 8.01 -2.58 22.72
N SER A 45 6.76 -2.52 22.25
CA SER A 45 6.36 -2.92 20.90
C SER A 45 7.08 -2.07 19.84
N LEU A 46 7.08 -0.74 20.00
CA LEU A 46 7.76 0.20 19.10
C LEU A 46 9.29 0.09 19.15
N ALA A 47 9.85 -0.41 20.25
CA ALA A 47 11.29 -0.65 20.37
C ALA A 47 11.77 -1.90 19.62
N GLN A 48 10.85 -2.79 19.23
CA GLN A 48 11.17 -3.90 18.32
C GLN A 48 11.49 -3.35 16.94
N ASN A 49 12.24 -4.10 16.12
CA ASN A 49 12.59 -3.59 14.80
C ASN A 49 11.37 -3.52 13.88
N GLN A 50 11.03 -2.29 13.49
CA GLN A 50 9.88 -1.98 12.63
C GLN A 50 10.26 -1.82 11.15
N THR A 51 11.55 -1.86 10.78
CA THR A 51 12.00 -1.49 9.43
C THR A 51 13.02 -2.46 8.82
N GLY A 52 13.18 -3.66 9.40
CA GLY A 52 14.08 -4.68 8.87
C GLY A 52 13.73 -5.14 7.45
N ILE A 53 14.75 -5.42 6.63
CA ILE A 53 14.62 -5.73 5.19
C ILE A 53 15.03 -7.18 4.84
N ASN A 54 15.12 -8.09 5.82
CA ASN A 54 15.52 -9.48 5.61
C ASN A 54 14.40 -10.36 5.01
N SER A 55 14.74 -11.49 4.37
CA SER A 55 13.75 -12.53 3.97
C SER A 55 12.60 -11.97 3.12
N LEU A 56 12.97 -11.23 2.07
CA LEU A 56 12.05 -10.60 1.13
C LEU A 56 12.43 -11.01 -0.29
N LEU A 57 11.78 -12.06 -0.79
CA LEU A 57 11.74 -12.39 -2.21
C LEU A 57 10.32 -12.10 -2.69
N VAL A 58 10.10 -10.92 -3.27
CA VAL A 58 8.76 -10.41 -3.54
C VAL A 58 8.50 -10.35 -5.03
N LEU A 59 7.41 -10.98 -5.46
CA LEU A 59 6.78 -10.72 -6.75
C LEU A 59 5.68 -9.70 -6.57
N GLU A 60 5.75 -8.62 -7.32
CA GLU A 60 4.75 -7.55 -7.39
C GLU A 60 4.18 -7.47 -8.81
N VAL A 61 2.87 -7.28 -8.93
CA VAL A 61 2.13 -7.32 -10.19
C VAL A 61 1.10 -6.19 -10.23
N PRO A 62 1.52 -4.97 -10.58
CA PRO A 62 0.59 -3.89 -10.90
C PRO A 62 -0.15 -4.21 -12.19
N MET A 63 -1.46 -3.99 -12.18
CA MET A 63 -2.38 -4.26 -13.29
C MET A 63 -3.42 -3.14 -13.45
N GLU A 64 -3.85 -2.90 -14.67
CA GLU A 64 -4.84 -1.88 -14.99
C GLU A 64 -5.69 -2.27 -16.19
N VAL A 65 -7.00 -2.06 -16.09
CA VAL A 65 -7.96 -2.20 -17.20
C VAL A 65 -8.74 -0.91 -17.33
N GLY A 66 -8.63 -0.22 -18.46
CA GLY A 66 -9.40 1.01 -18.72
C GLY A 66 -10.35 0.87 -19.89
N TRP A 67 -11.50 1.54 -19.80
CA TRP A 67 -12.51 1.59 -20.84
C TRP A 67 -13.26 2.92 -20.82
N LYS A 68 -14.17 3.11 -21.76
CA LYS A 68 -15.12 4.23 -21.76
C LYS A 68 -16.56 3.70 -21.74
N LEU A 69 -17.39 4.29 -20.90
CA LEU A 69 -18.84 4.06 -20.87
C LEU A 69 -19.54 5.40 -21.14
N TRP A 70 -20.18 5.56 -22.30
CA TRP A 70 -20.84 6.82 -22.71
C TRP A 70 -19.92 8.05 -22.56
N ASP A 71 -18.72 7.97 -23.14
CA ASP A 71 -17.64 8.96 -23.05
C ASP A 71 -17.03 9.18 -21.66
N LEU A 72 -17.61 8.62 -20.60
CA LEU A 72 -17.01 8.61 -19.26
C LEU A 72 -15.86 7.59 -19.20
N PRO A 73 -14.61 8.03 -18.98
CA PRO A 73 -13.49 7.13 -18.77
C PRO A 73 -13.63 6.41 -17.44
N MET A 74 -13.35 5.11 -17.46
CA MET A 74 -13.40 4.22 -16.32
C MET A 74 -12.11 3.39 -16.29
N ARG A 75 -11.62 3.05 -15.11
CA ARG A 75 -10.40 2.26 -14.96
C ARG A 75 -10.43 1.44 -13.68
N ILE A 76 -10.25 0.14 -13.80
CA ILE A 76 -9.91 -0.73 -12.68
C ILE A 76 -8.40 -0.72 -12.56
N PHE A 77 -7.91 -0.50 -11.36
CA PHE A 77 -6.49 -0.56 -11.03
C PHE A 77 -6.27 -1.50 -9.86
N SER A 78 -5.19 -2.25 -9.89
CA SER A 78 -4.84 -3.16 -8.83
C SER A 78 -3.34 -3.33 -8.73
N ASP A 79 -2.89 -3.71 -7.55
CA ASP A 79 -1.55 -4.20 -7.31
C ASP A 79 -1.64 -5.46 -6.44
N PHE A 80 -0.75 -6.40 -6.68
CA PHE A 80 -0.67 -7.64 -5.92
C PHE A 80 0.79 -7.98 -5.69
N ALA A 81 1.14 -8.21 -4.44
CA ALA A 81 2.45 -8.64 -4.02
C ALA A 81 2.39 -9.93 -3.18
N VAL A 82 3.40 -10.78 -3.36
CA VAL A 82 3.63 -11.97 -2.55
C VAL A 82 5.10 -12.07 -2.16
N ASN A 83 5.38 -12.20 -0.87
CA ASN A 83 6.70 -12.56 -0.36
C ASN A 83 6.83 -14.09 -0.27
N PHE A 84 7.72 -14.66 -1.08
CA PHE A 84 7.99 -16.10 -1.07
C PHE A 84 8.80 -16.54 0.17
N GLU A 85 9.45 -15.61 0.86
CA GLU A 85 10.29 -15.86 2.05
C GLU A 85 9.58 -15.45 3.36
N ALA A 86 8.26 -15.29 3.34
CA ALA A 86 7.49 -14.83 4.50
C ALA A 86 7.53 -15.80 5.70
N ASP A 87 7.70 -17.11 5.47
CA ASP A 87 7.89 -18.10 6.54
C ASP A 87 9.19 -17.79 7.30
N ASP A 88 10.31 -17.66 6.59
CA ASP A 88 11.61 -17.32 7.17
C ASP A 88 11.58 -15.95 7.85
N ARG A 89 10.86 -14.98 7.26
CA ARG A 89 10.67 -13.64 7.85
C ARG A 89 9.89 -13.70 9.16
N ALA A 90 8.82 -14.50 9.22
CA ALA A 90 8.01 -14.70 10.42
C ALA A 90 8.77 -15.45 11.52
N ASP A 91 9.49 -16.51 11.17
CA ASP A 91 10.30 -17.28 12.10
C ASP A 91 11.40 -16.40 12.72
N ALA A 92 12.06 -15.58 11.91
CA ALA A 92 13.09 -14.67 12.38
C ALA A 92 12.54 -13.50 13.22
N ALA A 93 11.26 -13.14 13.03
CA ALA A 93 10.53 -12.22 13.88
C ALA A 93 10.16 -12.83 15.25
N GLY A 94 10.37 -14.13 15.46
CA GLY A 94 9.89 -14.87 16.62
C GLY A 94 8.39 -15.20 16.57
N GLN A 95 7.79 -15.15 15.39
CA GLN A 95 6.36 -15.35 15.12
C GLN A 95 6.15 -16.61 14.28
N ALA A 96 6.79 -17.70 14.68
CA ALA A 96 6.74 -18.96 13.95
C ALA A 96 5.30 -19.45 13.75
N GLY A 97 4.99 -19.92 12.54
CA GLY A 97 3.64 -20.30 12.13
C GLY A 97 2.79 -19.17 11.53
N HIS A 98 3.31 -17.94 11.46
CA HIS A 98 2.64 -16.81 10.79
C HIS A 98 3.08 -16.57 9.35
N GLY A 99 3.78 -17.50 8.70
CA GLY A 99 4.25 -17.34 7.33
C GLY A 99 3.14 -17.18 6.28
N SER A 100 1.86 -17.43 6.61
CA SER A 100 0.74 -17.10 5.73
C SER A 100 0.54 -15.58 5.54
N GLN A 101 1.14 -14.74 6.39
CA GLN A 101 1.12 -13.28 6.34
C GLN A 101 2.07 -12.74 5.26
N ARG A 102 1.83 -13.11 4.00
CA ARG A 102 2.77 -12.93 2.90
C ARG A 102 2.23 -12.12 1.74
N TYR A 103 0.97 -11.70 1.80
CA TYR A 103 0.30 -11.02 0.70
C TYR A 103 0.10 -9.54 1.01
N ALA A 104 0.26 -8.72 -0.01
CA ALA A 104 -0.26 -7.37 -0.03
C ALA A 104 -1.00 -7.16 -1.34
N TYR A 105 -2.11 -6.43 -1.31
CA TYR A 105 -2.86 -6.15 -2.52
C TYR A 105 -3.70 -4.89 -2.36
N LEU A 106 -3.93 -4.26 -3.50
CA LEU A 106 -4.86 -3.15 -3.66
C LEU A 106 -5.74 -3.44 -4.86
N ALA A 107 -7.02 -3.08 -4.77
CA ALA A 107 -7.92 -3.06 -5.92
C ALA A 107 -8.87 -1.87 -5.82
N GLY A 108 -9.02 -1.16 -6.93
CA GLY A 108 -9.81 0.05 -7.00
C GLY A 108 -10.46 0.30 -8.35
N LEU A 109 -11.39 1.26 -8.32
CA LEU A 109 -12.11 1.78 -9.46
C LEU A 109 -11.90 3.29 -9.54
N SER A 110 -11.60 3.75 -10.75
CA SER A 110 -11.44 5.14 -11.12
C SER A 110 -12.54 5.52 -12.11
N VAL A 111 -13.19 6.65 -11.88
CA VAL A 111 -14.25 7.22 -12.71
C VAL A 111 -13.91 8.65 -13.06
N GLY A 112 -13.98 9.00 -14.34
CA GLY A 112 -13.60 10.32 -14.82
C GLY A 112 -12.12 10.39 -15.23
N GLN A 113 -11.67 11.59 -15.56
CA GLN A 113 -10.29 11.89 -15.94
C GLN A 113 -10.07 13.40 -15.78
N LEU A 114 -8.83 13.82 -15.53
CA LEU A 114 -8.49 15.24 -15.33
C LEU A 114 -7.71 15.81 -16.53
N LYS A 115 -8.39 16.22 -17.60
CA LYS A 115 -7.74 16.78 -18.81
C LYS A 115 -7.98 18.27 -18.98
N GLU A 116 -9.20 18.72 -18.77
CA GLU A 116 -9.63 20.09 -19.01
C GLU A 116 -10.16 20.75 -17.74
N LYS A 117 -10.44 22.06 -17.82
CA LYS A 117 -11.11 22.78 -16.73
C LYS A 117 -12.51 22.20 -16.51
N GLY A 118 -12.87 21.95 -15.26
CA GLY A 118 -14.17 21.39 -14.89
C GLY A 118 -14.24 19.87 -14.92
N ASP A 119 -13.18 19.23 -15.41
CA ASP A 119 -13.04 17.78 -15.30
C ASP A 119 -12.89 17.35 -13.84
N TRP A 120 -13.38 16.14 -13.58
CA TRP A 120 -13.31 15.50 -12.28
C TRP A 120 -12.87 14.05 -12.43
N GLN A 121 -12.32 13.53 -11.34
CA GLN A 121 -11.98 12.12 -11.20
C GLN A 121 -12.29 11.69 -9.76
N VAL A 122 -12.86 10.50 -9.62
CA VAL A 122 -13.05 9.85 -8.33
C VAL A 122 -12.40 8.48 -8.38
N ASP A 123 -11.52 8.22 -7.43
CA ASP A 123 -10.86 6.94 -7.21
C ASP A 123 -11.33 6.35 -5.88
N ILE A 124 -11.72 5.09 -5.89
CA ILE A 124 -12.09 4.34 -4.69
C ILE A 124 -11.30 3.05 -4.71
N TRP A 125 -10.62 2.72 -3.63
CA TRP A 125 -9.87 1.47 -3.54
C TRP A 125 -9.93 0.87 -2.15
N TYR A 126 -9.71 -0.44 -2.12
CA TYR A 126 -9.39 -1.19 -0.92
C TYR A 126 -7.93 -1.63 -1.02
N GLN A 127 -7.18 -1.53 0.07
CA GLN A 127 -5.82 -2.05 0.18
C GLN A 127 -5.63 -2.84 1.47
N HIS A 128 -4.74 -3.81 1.40
CA HIS A 128 -4.42 -4.74 2.47
C HIS A 128 -2.94 -5.09 2.37
N ALA A 129 -2.23 -5.08 3.50
CA ALA A 129 -0.85 -5.55 3.57
C ALA A 129 -0.65 -6.43 4.81
N ASP A 130 -0.26 -7.69 4.62
CA ASP A 130 0.11 -8.58 5.72
C ASP A 130 1.44 -8.16 6.36
N GLN A 131 1.66 -8.55 7.62
CA GLN A 131 2.84 -8.16 8.40
C GLN A 131 4.20 -8.49 7.75
N PHE A 132 4.30 -9.59 7.00
CA PHE A 132 5.57 -10.08 6.42
C PHE A 132 5.60 -10.07 4.89
N SER A 133 4.68 -9.33 4.28
CA SER A 133 4.49 -9.29 2.82
C SER A 133 5.44 -8.36 2.07
N LEU A 134 5.81 -7.24 2.67
CA LEU A 134 6.53 -6.15 2.01
C LEU A 134 7.64 -5.56 2.88
N ASP A 135 8.50 -4.78 2.22
CA ASP A 135 9.42 -3.88 2.90
C ASP A 135 8.64 -2.67 3.45
N PRO A 136 8.54 -2.49 4.78
CA PRO A 136 7.85 -1.33 5.36
C PRO A 136 8.47 0.02 4.98
N ASN A 137 9.70 0.06 4.45
CA ASN A 137 10.35 1.29 4.02
C ASN A 137 9.93 1.75 2.62
N LEU A 138 9.24 0.90 1.85
CA LEU A 138 8.82 1.19 0.47
C LEU A 138 7.31 1.25 0.28
N ILE A 139 6.53 0.89 1.30
CA ILE A 139 5.09 1.05 1.26
C ILE A 139 4.71 2.53 1.40
N ASP A 140 3.63 2.91 0.73
CA ASP A 140 3.09 4.26 0.73
C ASP A 140 2.83 4.75 2.16
N ASP A 141 3.40 5.91 2.51
CA ASP A 141 3.27 6.53 3.83
C ASP A 141 2.03 7.41 3.95
N ASP A 142 1.46 7.85 2.82
CA ASP A 142 0.30 8.73 2.80
C ASP A 142 -1.01 7.99 3.14
N ILE A 143 -1.11 6.70 2.77
CA ILE A 143 -2.31 5.89 2.97
C ILE A 143 -2.01 4.71 3.90
N PHE A 144 -2.44 4.87 5.15
CA PHE A 144 -2.19 3.94 6.26
C PHE A 144 -0.76 3.97 6.81
N ASN A 145 -0.11 5.14 6.73
CA ASN A 145 0.96 5.53 7.68
C ASN A 145 2.21 4.62 7.59
N ALA A 146 2.48 4.08 6.40
CA ALA A 146 3.56 3.12 6.13
C ALA A 146 3.58 1.93 7.11
N GLN A 147 2.40 1.45 7.52
CA GLN A 147 2.25 0.32 8.43
C GLN A 147 1.76 -0.93 7.71
N LEU A 148 2.37 -2.07 8.05
CA LEU A 148 1.90 -3.40 7.64
C LEU A 148 0.86 -3.92 8.64
N ASN A 149 0.24 -5.06 8.30
CA ASN A 149 -0.87 -5.66 9.05
C ASN A 149 -2.07 -4.72 9.21
N LEU A 150 -2.24 -3.80 8.25
CA LEU A 150 -3.38 -2.90 8.11
C LEU A 150 -4.10 -3.20 6.80
N GLN A 151 -5.40 -2.94 6.82
CA GLN A 151 -6.25 -3.00 5.65
C GLN A 151 -7.32 -1.93 5.72
N GLY A 152 -7.87 -1.51 4.58
CA GLY A 152 -8.87 -0.48 4.60
C GLY A 152 -9.32 0.01 3.25
N VAL A 153 -10.21 1.00 3.30
CA VAL A 153 -10.77 1.67 2.13
C VAL A 153 -10.27 3.11 2.06
N ALA A 154 -10.06 3.59 0.85
CA ALA A 154 -9.74 4.98 0.61
C ALA A 154 -10.49 5.49 -0.62
N VAL A 155 -10.77 6.78 -0.59
CA VAL A 155 -11.49 7.53 -1.62
C VAL A 155 -10.74 8.82 -1.87
N GLN A 156 -10.49 9.12 -3.13
CA GLN A 156 -9.96 10.40 -3.57
C GLN A 156 -10.88 11.01 -4.62
N ALA A 157 -11.25 12.28 -4.42
CA ALA A 157 -12.00 13.06 -5.38
C ALA A 157 -11.16 14.26 -5.80
N THR A 158 -10.94 14.41 -7.11
CA THR A 158 -10.13 15.50 -7.67
C THR A 158 -10.95 16.29 -8.68
N TYR A 159 -10.79 17.62 -8.67
CA TYR A 159 -11.48 18.54 -9.58
C TYR A 159 -10.51 19.58 -10.17
N ASN A 160 -10.53 19.74 -11.49
CA ASN A 160 -9.73 20.74 -12.18
C ASN A 160 -10.39 22.13 -12.11
N LEU A 161 -9.87 23.01 -11.25
CA LEU A 161 -10.27 24.43 -11.20
C LEU A 161 -9.91 25.16 -12.49
N THR A 162 -8.76 24.81 -13.08
CA THR A 162 -8.27 25.29 -14.38
C THR A 162 -7.49 24.17 -15.08
N ALA A 163 -6.95 24.42 -16.27
CA ALA A 163 -6.03 23.49 -16.92
C ALA A 163 -4.70 23.28 -16.15
N ALA A 164 -4.34 24.21 -15.26
CA ALA A 164 -3.08 24.21 -14.52
C ALA A 164 -3.26 24.00 -13.01
N VAL A 165 -4.50 24.03 -12.50
CA VAL A 165 -4.79 23.99 -11.07
C VAL A 165 -5.90 22.98 -10.79
N ASN A 166 -5.65 22.07 -9.85
CA ASN A 166 -6.66 21.14 -9.35
C ASN A 166 -6.68 21.09 -7.83
N VAL A 167 -7.80 20.66 -7.28
CA VAL A 167 -7.96 20.34 -5.86
C VAL A 167 -8.27 18.86 -5.74
N ALA A 168 -7.58 18.18 -4.83
CA ALA A 168 -7.86 16.80 -4.45
C ALA A 168 -8.29 16.73 -2.98
N LEU A 169 -9.31 15.93 -2.70
CA LEU A 169 -9.75 15.57 -1.36
C LEU A 169 -9.61 14.06 -1.20
N THR A 170 -8.85 13.64 -0.19
CA THR A 170 -8.64 12.22 0.10
C THR A 170 -9.20 11.89 1.47
N TYR A 171 -9.91 10.77 1.58
CA TYR A 171 -10.29 10.15 2.85
C TYR A 171 -9.84 8.69 2.84
N ALA A 172 -9.23 8.23 3.93
CA ALA A 172 -8.90 6.84 4.13
C ALA A 172 -9.29 6.35 5.53
N HIS A 173 -9.80 5.13 5.59
CA HIS A 173 -10.11 4.44 6.83
C HIS A 173 -9.50 3.04 6.81
N GLY A 174 -8.57 2.78 7.73
CA GLY A 174 -7.88 1.53 7.89
C GLY A 174 -8.08 0.93 9.28
N TRP A 175 -7.99 -0.38 9.37
CA TRP A 175 -8.10 -1.15 10.61
C TRP A 175 -7.11 -2.32 10.64
N TRP A 176 -6.78 -2.74 11.85
CA TRP A 176 -5.87 -3.86 12.12
C TRP A 176 -6.41 -5.17 11.56
N TYR A 177 -5.55 -5.90 10.84
CA TYR A 177 -5.94 -7.18 10.25
C TYR A 177 -5.76 -8.34 11.23
N ASN A 178 -4.52 -8.72 11.54
CA ASN A 178 -4.21 -9.85 12.41
C ASN A 178 -3.91 -9.41 13.83
N HIS A 179 -4.85 -9.67 14.73
CA HIS A 179 -4.83 -9.20 16.11
C HIS A 179 -3.78 -9.89 17.02
N ASN A 180 -3.01 -10.84 16.47
CA ASN A 180 -1.91 -11.51 17.17
C ASN A 180 -0.52 -10.91 16.82
N LEU A 181 -0.46 -10.01 15.85
CA LEU A 181 0.78 -9.40 15.34
C LEU A 181 0.72 -7.88 15.46
N GLY A 182 1.86 -7.20 15.56
CA GLY A 182 1.88 -5.73 15.57
C GLY A 182 1.36 -5.09 14.27
N THR A 183 1.61 -3.81 14.04
CA THR A 183 1.30 -3.14 12.74
C THR A 183 2.54 -2.48 12.16
N GLY A 184 3.71 -3.08 12.34
CA GLY A 184 4.98 -2.38 12.22
C GLY A 184 5.21 -1.68 10.88
N GLY A 185 6.02 -0.62 10.95
CA GLY A 185 6.20 0.38 9.90
C GLY A 185 7.23 1.43 10.32
N VAL A 186 7.60 2.35 9.42
CA VAL A 186 8.67 3.33 9.68
C VAL A 186 8.31 4.24 10.87
N PRO A 187 9.01 4.16 12.02
CA PRO A 187 8.60 4.87 13.26
C PRO A 187 8.66 6.40 13.17
N SER A 188 9.40 6.97 12.22
CA SER A 188 9.46 8.42 11.97
C SER A 188 8.30 8.93 11.11
N GLN A 189 7.57 8.02 10.46
CA GLN A 189 6.40 8.32 9.62
C GLN A 189 5.12 7.76 10.25
N ALA A 190 5.23 6.72 11.09
CA ALA A 190 4.12 6.12 11.79
C ALA A 190 3.72 6.91 13.05
N THR A 191 2.41 7.10 13.28
CA THR A 191 1.87 7.36 14.62
C THR A 191 2.55 6.42 15.64
N GLY A 192 3.03 6.95 16.77
CA GLY A 192 3.76 6.19 17.80
C GLY A 192 2.87 5.21 18.57
N ILE A 193 2.14 4.36 17.85
CA ILE A 193 1.17 3.37 18.31
C ILE A 193 1.47 2.05 17.57
N ASN A 194 1.68 0.97 18.31
CA ASN A 194 1.76 -0.38 17.77
C ASN A 194 1.18 -1.39 18.77
N PRO A 195 0.11 -2.14 18.40
CA PRO A 195 -0.57 -2.11 17.10
C PRO A 195 -1.50 -0.89 16.92
N THR A 196 -1.57 -0.37 15.71
CA THR A 196 -2.58 0.61 15.29
C THR A 196 -3.90 -0.12 15.06
N THR A 197 -4.89 0.09 15.92
CA THR A 197 -6.18 -0.59 15.82
C THR A 197 -7.06 0.00 14.71
N GLU A 198 -7.05 1.32 14.59
CA GLU A 198 -7.81 2.09 13.62
C GLU A 198 -6.98 3.29 13.14
N TYR A 199 -7.14 3.66 11.87
CA TYR A 199 -6.49 4.80 11.26
C TYR A 199 -7.49 5.56 10.39
N ASN A 200 -7.61 6.86 10.63
CA ASN A 200 -8.45 7.75 9.84
C ASN A 200 -7.59 8.88 9.29
N TRP A 201 -7.71 9.16 8.00
CA TRP A 201 -6.92 10.17 7.31
C TRP A 201 -7.80 11.02 6.41
N VAL A 202 -7.58 12.33 6.46
CA VAL A 202 -8.24 13.32 5.59
C VAL A 202 -7.20 14.31 5.13
N THR A 203 -7.06 14.49 3.82
CA THR A 203 -6.21 15.54 3.23
C THR A 203 -6.96 16.33 2.17
N ALA A 204 -6.56 17.59 2.03
CA ALA A 204 -7.03 18.46 0.97
C ALA A 204 -5.82 19.13 0.33
N ASP A 205 -5.56 18.79 -0.94
CA ASP A 205 -4.37 19.19 -1.67
C ASP A 205 -4.74 20.16 -2.81
N LEU A 206 -3.97 21.24 -2.97
CA LEU A 206 -4.06 22.15 -4.11
C LEU A 206 -2.82 21.98 -4.98
N ASN A 207 -2.99 21.41 -6.17
CA ASN A 207 -1.88 21.18 -7.08
C ASN A 207 -1.85 22.25 -8.16
N VAL A 208 -0.66 22.84 -8.38
CA VAL A 208 -0.40 23.85 -9.41
C VAL A 208 0.69 23.34 -10.34
N LYS A 209 0.37 23.21 -11.63
CA LYS A 209 1.32 22.87 -12.69
C LYS A 209 1.84 24.16 -13.33
N PHE A 210 3.15 24.22 -13.54
CA PHE A 210 3.86 25.34 -14.17
C PHE A 210 4.62 24.88 -15.42
#